data_AF-A0A1F8A4J8-F1
#
_entry.id   AF-A0A1F8A4J8-F1
#
_cell.length_a   1.000
_cell.length_b   1.000
_cell.length_c   1.000
_cell.angle_alpha   90.00
_cell.angle_beta   90.00
_cell.angle_gamma   90.00
#
_symmetry.space_group_name_H-M   'P 1'
#
loop_
_entity.id
_entity.type
_entity.pdbx_description
1 polymer ?
#
loop_
_entity_poly.entity_id
_entity_poly.type
_entity_poly.pdbx_seq_one_letter_code
_entity_poly.pdbx_strand_id
1 'polypeptide(L)'
;MVGGMKVAPSLMEEIQATFSLMDVRIIYGMTETSTGSFMTAATGKALPHVRAKIVDSQNYILPRGSRGELCISGYLLQKGYYKNEEKTAEALVRDEKGVVWIQTGDEVSVDEEGYCRIKGRVKDIIIRGQLA
;
A
#
# COMPACT_ATOMS: atom_id res chain seq x y z
N MET A 1 -0.11 -12.28 -13.25
CA MET A 1 0.12 -11.33 -12.14
C MET A 1 0.43 -12.11 -10.88
N VAL A 2 1.31 -11.60 -10.03
CA VAL A 2 1.64 -12.16 -8.71
C VAL A 2 1.41 -11.10 -7.64
N GLY A 3 0.95 -11.45 -6.44
CA GLY A 3 0.61 -10.49 -5.41
C GLY A 3 0.20 -11.16 -4.10
N GLY A 4 -0.06 -10.37 -3.06
CA GLY A 4 -0.46 -10.87 -1.73
C GLY A 4 0.70 -11.30 -0.82
N MET A 5 1.93 -11.35 -1.33
CA MET A 5 3.16 -11.56 -0.53
C MET A 5 4.36 -10.85 -1.16
N LYS A 6 5.44 -10.67 -0.38
CA LYS A 6 6.72 -10.16 -0.92
C LYS A 6 7.26 -11.16 -1.95
N VAL A 7 7.54 -10.67 -3.16
CA VAL A 7 8.14 -11.47 -4.24
C VAL A 7 9.62 -11.15 -4.30
N ALA A 8 10.48 -12.18 -4.25
CA ALA A 8 11.92 -12.00 -4.35
C ALA A 8 12.33 -11.60 -5.78
N PRO A 9 13.30 -10.68 -5.97
CA PRO A 9 13.76 -10.29 -7.31
C PRO A 9 14.23 -11.49 -8.15
N SER A 10 14.95 -12.43 -7.54
CA SER A 10 15.44 -13.65 -8.22
C SER A 10 14.31 -14.52 -8.77
N LEU A 11 13.18 -14.60 -8.07
CA LEU A 11 12.01 -15.34 -8.54
C LEU A 11 11.36 -14.63 -9.75
N MET A 12 11.36 -13.30 -9.77
CA MET A 12 10.88 -12.54 -10.94
C MET A 12 11.79 -12.72 -12.15
N GLU A 13 13.11 -12.73 -11.94
CA GLU A 13 14.10 -13.01 -13.00
C GLU A 13 13.89 -14.41 -13.59
N GLU A 14 13.69 -15.42 -12.73
CA GLU A 14 13.42 -16.80 -13.16
C GLU A 14 12.09 -16.92 -13.94
N ILE A 15 11.03 -16.27 -13.46
CA ILE A 15 9.73 -16.25 -14.15
C ILE A 15 9.85 -15.58 -15.52
N GLN A 16 10.56 -14.45 -15.62
CA GLN A 16 10.78 -13.77 -16.90
C GLN A 16 11.63 -14.59 -17.86
N ALA A 17 12.66 -15.27 -17.37
CA ALA A 17 13.49 -16.15 -18.19
C ALA A 17 12.72 -17.36 -18.72
N THR A 18 11.82 -17.93 -17.90
CA THR A 18 11.03 -19.13 -18.25
C THR A 18 9.84 -18.80 -19.15
N PHE A 19 9.17 -17.66 -18.92
CA PHE A 19 7.94 -17.26 -19.60
C PHE A 19 8.13 -15.95 -20.37
N SER A 20 9.17 -15.88 -21.20
CA SER A 20 9.68 -14.67 -21.86
C SER A 20 8.70 -13.91 -22.77
N LEU A 21 7.53 -14.48 -23.10
CA LEU A 21 6.45 -13.82 -23.84
C LEU A 21 5.30 -13.28 -22.96
N MET A 22 5.35 -13.50 -21.64
CA MET A 22 4.31 -13.09 -20.70
C MET A 22 4.75 -11.86 -19.88
N ASP A 23 3.95 -10.80 -19.92
CA ASP A 23 4.15 -9.62 -19.07
C ASP A 23 3.69 -9.90 -17.63
N VAL A 24 4.57 -10.51 -16.83
CA VAL A 24 4.28 -10.83 -15.43
C VAL A 24 4.51 -9.60 -14.54
N ARG A 25 3.44 -9.11 -13.93
CA ARG A 25 3.42 -7.95 -13.01
C ARG A 25 3.19 -8.37 -11.55
N ILE A 26 3.87 -7.70 -10.62
CA ILE A 26 3.55 -7.70 -9.19
C ILE A 26 2.46 -6.68 -8.90
N ILE A 27 1.41 -7.09 -8.20
CA ILE A 27 0.35 -6.21 -7.69
C ILE A 27 0.34 -6.21 -6.16
N TYR A 28 0.17 -5.03 -5.58
CA TYR A 28 -0.15 -4.85 -4.16
C TYR A 28 -1.57 -4.32 -4.03
N GLY A 29 -2.31 -4.89 -3.07
CA GLY A 29 -3.64 -4.45 -2.67
C GLY A 29 -4.13 -5.28 -1.50
N MET A 30 -5.17 -4.78 -0.85
CA MET A 30 -5.94 -5.47 0.18
C MET A 30 -7.38 -5.69 -0.31
N THR A 31 -8.12 -6.57 0.36
CA THR A 31 -9.53 -6.84 0.08
C THR A 31 -10.38 -5.57 0.11
N GLU A 32 -10.07 -4.69 1.03
CA GLU A 32 -10.72 -3.41 1.27
C GLU A 32 -10.42 -2.38 0.18
N THR A 33 -9.46 -2.68 -0.70
CA THR A 33 -9.08 -1.87 -1.86
C THR A 33 -9.43 -2.53 -3.19
N SER A 34 -10.40 -3.45 -3.21
CA SER A 34 -10.82 -4.17 -4.41
C SER A 34 -9.64 -4.85 -5.13
N THR A 35 -8.79 -5.54 -4.36
CA THR A 35 -7.69 -6.41 -4.83
C THR A 35 -6.41 -5.69 -5.30
N GLY A 36 -6.47 -4.44 -5.77
CA GLY A 36 -5.33 -3.80 -6.43
C GLY A 36 -5.24 -2.31 -6.18
N SER A 37 -4.11 -1.85 -5.64
CA SER A 37 -3.81 -0.44 -5.39
C SER A 37 -2.53 0.04 -6.07
N PHE A 38 -1.49 -0.80 -6.10
CA PHE A 38 -0.21 -0.53 -6.75
C PHE A 38 0.14 -1.68 -7.67
N MET A 39 0.78 -1.39 -8.81
CA MET A 39 1.23 -2.42 -9.74
C MET A 39 2.61 -2.08 -10.30
N THR A 40 3.50 -3.07 -10.35
CA THR A 40 4.81 -3.02 -11.02
C THR A 40 4.69 -3.13 -12.53
N ALA A 41 3.74 -2.38 -13.11
CA ALA A 41 3.87 -1.90 -14.48
C ALA A 41 5.24 -1.18 -14.64
N ALA A 42 5.55 -0.60 -15.79
CA ALA A 42 6.79 0.18 -15.99
C ALA A 42 7.05 1.29 -14.93
N THR A 43 6.14 1.51 -13.98
CA THR A 43 6.11 2.62 -13.04
C THR A 43 5.99 2.24 -11.57
N GLY A 44 5.52 1.04 -11.15
CA GLY A 44 5.42 0.68 -9.72
C GLY A 44 4.59 1.62 -8.84
N LYS A 45 3.68 2.39 -9.44
CA LYS A 45 2.92 3.49 -8.82
C LYS A 45 1.49 3.06 -8.49
N ALA A 46 0.77 3.97 -7.84
CA ALA A 46 -0.67 3.86 -7.65
C ALA A 46 -1.40 3.73 -9.00
N LEU A 47 -2.48 2.95 -9.03
CA LEU A 47 -3.32 2.82 -10.21
C LEU A 47 -3.97 4.16 -10.61
N PRO A 48 -4.45 4.32 -11.86
CA PRO A 48 -5.15 5.53 -12.29
C PRO A 48 -6.29 5.91 -11.34
N HIS A 49 -6.43 7.20 -11.05
CA HIS A 49 -7.45 7.73 -10.13
C HIS A 49 -7.38 7.23 -8.67
N VAL A 50 -6.30 6.54 -8.30
CA VAL A 50 -5.97 6.21 -6.91
C VAL A 50 -5.07 7.29 -6.34
N ARG A 51 -5.37 7.73 -5.12
CA ARG A 51 -4.55 8.65 -4.34
C ARG A 51 -3.89 7.87 -3.22
N ALA A 52 -2.63 8.18 -2.95
CA ALA A 52 -1.88 7.62 -1.84
C ALA A 52 -1.20 8.75 -1.07
N LYS A 53 -1.14 8.61 0.26
CA LYS A 53 -0.32 9.45 1.14
C LYS A 53 0.35 8.56 2.19
N ILE A 54 1.47 9.03 2.72
CA ILE A 54 2.17 8.39 3.83
C ILE A 54 1.94 9.27 5.05
N VAL A 55 1.58 8.67 6.18
CA VAL A 55 1.36 9.39 7.44
C VAL A 55 2.20 8.81 8.59
N ASP A 56 2.48 9.65 9.59
CA ASP A 56 3.04 9.19 10.87
C ASP A 56 1.94 8.70 11.84
N SER A 57 2.34 8.34 13.06
CA SER A 57 1.43 7.88 14.12
C SER A 57 0.47 8.95 14.62
N GLN A 58 0.72 10.23 14.32
CA GLN A 58 -0.15 11.36 14.63
C GLN A 58 -1.02 11.76 13.44
N ASN A 59 -1.00 10.98 12.35
CA ASN A 59 -1.72 11.22 11.09
C ASN A 59 -1.24 12.44 10.29
N TYR A 60 -0.04 12.96 10.56
CA TYR A 60 0.55 14.01 9.73
C TYR A 60 1.13 13.42 8.45
N ILE A 61 0.91 14.10 7.33
CA ILE A 61 1.43 13.68 6.03
C ILE A 61 2.94 13.85 6.01
N LEU A 62 3.65 12.77 5.70
CA LEU A 62 5.10 12.77 5.61
C LEU A 62 5.59 13.14 4.20
N PRO A 63 6.77 13.78 4.08
CA PRO A 63 7.44 13.97 2.80
C PRO A 63 7.75 12.65 2.09
N ARG A 64 7.90 12.70 0.78
CA ARG A 64 8.37 11.56 -0.02
C ARG A 64 9.73 11.05 0.48
N GLY A 65 9.97 9.76 0.30
CA GLY A 65 11.13 9.04 0.84
C GLY A 65 11.00 8.67 2.32
N SER A 66 10.14 9.33 3.09
CA SER A 66 9.89 8.99 4.50
C SER A 66 9.21 7.64 4.65
N ARG A 67 9.40 7.01 5.81
CA ARG A 67 8.69 5.80 6.20
C ARG A 67 7.49 6.17 7.06
N GLY A 68 6.36 5.53 6.78
CA GLY A 68 5.15 5.69 7.56
C GLY A 68 4.05 4.79 7.03
N GLU A 69 2.85 4.97 7.58
CA GLU A 69 1.69 4.18 7.19
C GLU A 69 1.13 4.63 5.85
N LEU A 70 0.86 3.67 4.96
CA LEU A 70 0.20 3.93 3.70
C LEU A 70 -1.30 4.18 3.92
N CYS A 71 -1.78 5.31 3.41
CA CYS A 71 -3.20 5.61 3.29
C CYS A 71 -3.61 5.67 1.83
N ILE A 72 -4.76 5.08 1.50
CA ILE A 72 -5.27 5.00 0.13
C ILE A 72 -6.65 5.63 0.03
N SER A 73 -6.92 6.31 -1.09
CA SER A 73 -8.22 6.83 -1.45
C SER A 73 -8.49 6.63 -2.94
N GLY A 74 -9.76 6.54 -3.32
CA GLY A 74 -10.17 6.42 -4.71
C GLY A 74 -11.41 5.54 -4.88
N TYR A 75 -11.71 5.22 -6.13
CA TYR A 75 -12.88 4.42 -6.51
C TYR A 75 -12.84 2.97 -5.98
N LEU A 76 -11.65 2.51 -5.60
CA LEU A 76 -11.38 1.11 -5.23
C LEU A 76 -11.73 0.78 -3.76
N LEU A 77 -12.09 1.78 -2.96
CA LEU A 77 -12.41 1.59 -1.55
C LEU A 77 -13.68 0.76 -1.37
N GLN A 78 -13.64 -0.16 -0.42
CA GLN A 78 -14.83 -0.87 0.04
C GLN A 78 -15.90 0.08 0.62
N LYS A 79 -17.14 -0.40 0.67
CA LYS A 79 -18.23 0.29 1.36
C LYS A 79 -18.13 0.20 2.90
N GLY A 80 -17.47 -0.83 3.41
CA GLY A 80 -17.32 -1.09 4.83
C GLY A 80 -17.36 -2.58 5.17
N TYR A 81 -17.13 -2.90 6.44
CA TYR A 81 -17.21 -4.24 6.97
C TYR A 81 -18.66 -4.65 7.23
N TYR A 82 -19.02 -5.87 6.83
CA TYR A 82 -20.40 -6.37 6.95
C TYR A 82 -20.88 -6.38 8.41
N LYS A 83 -22.00 -5.68 8.67
CA LYS A 83 -22.62 -5.53 10.00
C LYS A 83 -21.66 -5.03 11.09
N ASN A 84 -20.62 -4.29 10.72
CA ASN A 84 -19.66 -3.74 11.66
C ASN A 84 -19.33 -2.28 11.33
N GLU A 85 -20.25 -1.39 11.72
CA GLU A 85 -20.14 0.05 11.48
C GLU A 85 -18.98 0.66 12.26
N GLU A 86 -18.71 0.18 13.47
CA GLU A 86 -17.60 0.64 14.32
C GLU A 86 -16.25 0.43 13.62
N LYS A 87 -15.95 -0.81 13.21
CA LYS A 87 -14.71 -1.09 12.45
C LYS A 87 -14.67 -0.39 11.10
N THR A 88 -15.83 -0.16 10.49
CA THR A 88 -15.90 0.59 9.22
C THR A 88 -15.49 2.04 9.45
N ALA A 89 -15.98 2.69 10.50
CA ALA A 89 -15.61 4.05 10.86
C ALA A 89 -14.15 4.17 11.32
N GLU A 90 -13.62 3.13 11.98
CA GLU A 90 -12.19 3.05 12.32
C GLU A 90 -11.31 2.98 11.07
N ALA A 91 -11.66 2.12 10.10
CA ALA A 91 -10.84 1.91 8.90
C ALA A 91 -11.01 3.00 7.84
N LEU A 92 -12.21 3.57 7.67
CA LEU A 92 -12.53 4.57 6.66
C LEU A 92 -12.63 5.97 7.28
N VAL A 93 -11.52 6.71 7.23
CA VAL A 93 -11.39 8.03 7.85
C VAL A 93 -11.59 9.13 6.81
N ARG A 94 -12.38 10.15 7.15
CA ARG A 94 -12.55 11.35 6.31
C ARG A 94 -11.55 12.42 6.73
N ASP A 95 -10.89 13.03 5.75
CA ASP A 95 -10.10 14.24 6.00
C ASP A 95 -10.99 15.50 6.05
N GLU A 96 -10.38 16.64 6.37
CA GLU A 96 -11.05 17.96 6.45
C GLU A 96 -11.75 18.37 5.15
N LYS A 97 -11.33 17.83 4.01
CA LYS A 97 -11.92 18.07 2.68
C LYS A 97 -13.01 17.06 2.33
N GLY A 98 -13.36 16.17 3.27
CA GLY A 98 -14.37 15.14 3.10
C GLY A 98 -13.92 13.94 2.27
N VAL A 99 -12.63 13.83 1.92
CA VAL A 99 -12.09 12.69 1.17
C VAL A 99 -11.96 11.49 2.11
N VAL A 100 -12.50 10.34 1.70
CA VAL A 100 -12.40 9.10 2.46
C VAL A 100 -11.06 8.43 2.17
N TRP A 101 -10.35 8.04 3.23
CA TRP A 101 -9.08 7.34 3.21
C TRP A 101 -9.21 6.03 3.98
N ILE A 102 -8.56 4.97 3.50
CA ILE A 102 -8.29 3.77 4.29
C ILE A 102 -6.85 3.78 4.77
N GLN A 103 -6.66 3.51 6.05
CA GLN A 103 -5.35 3.20 6.64
C GLN A 103 -5.07 1.71 6.42
N THR A 104 -4.01 1.38 5.69
CA THR A 104 -3.78 -0.03 5.29
C THR A 104 -3.17 -0.87 6.40
N GLY A 105 -2.57 -0.24 7.42
CA GLY A 105 -1.73 -0.91 8.42
C GLY A 105 -0.35 -1.32 7.91
N ASP A 106 0.01 -0.98 6.66
CA ASP A 106 1.31 -1.29 6.07
C ASP A 106 2.27 -0.09 6.18
N GLU A 107 3.47 -0.35 6.68
CA GLU A 107 4.56 0.62 6.65
C GLU A 107 5.23 0.57 5.27
N VAL A 108 5.28 1.72 4.60
CA VAL A 108 5.86 1.87 3.27
C VAL A 108 6.74 3.11 3.19
N SER A 109 7.51 3.19 2.11
CA SER A 109 8.14 4.43 1.63
C SER A 109 7.83 4.61 0.14
N VAL A 110 7.48 5.83 -0.27
CA VAL A 110 7.26 6.20 -1.68
C VAL A 110 8.30 7.23 -2.08
N ASP A 111 9.08 6.97 -3.11
CA ASP A 111 10.12 7.90 -3.58
C ASP A 111 9.56 9.07 -4.42
N GLU A 112 10.44 9.98 -4.82
CA GLU A 112 10.11 11.14 -5.67
C GLU A 112 9.44 10.74 -6.99
N GLU A 113 9.86 9.61 -7.55
CA GLU A 113 9.30 9.10 -8.79
C GLU A 113 7.93 8.43 -8.58
N GLY A 114 7.56 8.09 -7.35
CA GLY A 114 6.28 7.50 -6.99
C GLY A 114 6.27 5.98 -6.86
N TYR A 115 7.45 5.35 -6.81
CA TYR A 115 7.54 3.92 -6.55
C TYR A 115 7.33 3.63 -5.07
N CYS A 116 6.41 2.71 -4.77
CA CYS A 116 6.12 2.28 -3.41
C CYS A 116 6.99 1.07 -3.03
N ARG A 117 7.61 1.12 -1.84
CA ARG A 117 8.38 0.01 -1.25
C ARG A 117 7.77 -0.37 0.09
N ILE A 118 7.27 -1.60 0.18
CA ILE A 118 6.67 -2.15 1.40
C ILE A 118 7.79 -2.56 2.38
N LYS A 119 7.74 -2.04 3.61
CA LYS A 119 8.72 -2.34 4.66
C LYS A 119 8.19 -3.42 5.60
N GLY A 120 6.96 -3.29 6.08
CA GLY A 120 6.33 -4.25 6.99
C GLY A 120 4.91 -3.84 7.38
N ARG A 121 4.42 -4.32 8.52
CA ARG A 121 3.15 -3.92 9.12
C ARG A 121 3.42 -3.01 10.32
N VAL A 122 2.67 -1.92 10.43
CA VAL A 122 2.81 -0.96 11.54
C VAL A 122 2.67 -1.65 12.90
N LYS A 123 1.73 -2.60 13.03
CA LYS A 123 1.46 -3.34 14.27
C LYS A 123 2.47 -4.47 14.56
N ASP A 124 3.25 -4.91 13.58
CA ASP A 124 4.22 -6.01 13.75
C ASP A 124 5.65 -5.49 13.98
N ILE A 125 5.87 -4.16 13.96
CA ILE A 125 7.14 -3.56 14.32
C ILE A 125 7.33 -3.71 15.84
N ILE A 126 8.05 -4.76 16.22
CA ILE A 126 8.71 -4.81 17.53
C ILE A 126 9.81 -3.74 17.48
N ILE A 127 9.64 -2.64 18.20
CA ILE A 127 10.72 -1.69 18.45
C ILE A 127 11.79 -2.44 19.26
N ARG A 128 12.75 -3.08 18.58
CA ARG A 128 14.03 -3.45 19.20
C ARG A 128 14.80 -2.14 19.34
N GLY A 129 14.61 -1.46 20.47
CA GLY A 129 15.35 -0.25 20.79
C GLY A 129 16.84 -0.52 20.70
N GLN A 130 17.50 -0.01 19.66
CA GLN A 130 18.92 0.29 19.72
C GLN A 130 19.00 1.73 20.23
N LEU A 131 19.10 1.85 21.56
CA LEU A 131 19.70 3.01 22.20
C LEU A 131 21.21 2.91 22.00
N ALA A 132 21.78 4.03 21.54
CA ALA A 132 23.21 4.38 21.45
C ALA A 132 24.06 3.68 20.38
#